data_AF-A0A2E2ZAZ6-F1
#
_entry.id   AF-A0A2E2ZAZ6-F1
#
_cell.length_a   1.000
_cell.length_b   1.000
_cell.length_c   1.000
_cell.angle_alpha   90.00
_cell.angle_beta   90.00
_cell.angle_gamma   90.00
#
_symmetry.space_group_name_H-M   'P 1'
#
loop_
_entity.id
_entity.type
_entity.pdbx_description
1 polymer ?
#
loop_
_entity_poly.entity_id
_entity_poly.type
_entity_poly.pdbx_seq_one_letter_code
_entity_poly.pdbx_strand_id
1 'polypeptide(L)'
;MPTSVLATRFNNLQDRIASVYGNPLLSSSTTGYAQPVRSGDVTALNYRNVNWAVASSISNSSVITINGHGFIDGDLVLYDNQGNQDIYGLNNEDYYYVNRVNANTFTLHTTAAINNSSKILVAVSGTVGTHRLREVQGDRITATQWFNLYLDIMAARVHQTGTNPLADFTPVAQVDIIDDTILGQLESLMTQIEANLFAQGTGQYDLDDLRDGTGSTISRQRFTNWNGTLTHEFSVNWQNANERQGFFNAGGEIRIFSSITGGSGLKTNDWRSLLSTAGIVTFGRSETTTSGSATIQANVGNYIGLSAGYGLLANYSGSDYVDNNWDIYVREISNTEIRFRVRFQDLDSPPSQAPFFDIDEDVTGTLNSSVQLFRPSGIFTIDEVDYTTVDISPVTGTILQTI
;
A
#
# COMPACT_ATOMS: atom_id res chain seq x y z
N MET A 1 18.27 -19.37 -19.75
CA MET A 1 17.41 -20.49 -19.35
C MET A 1 16.32 -19.90 -18.48
N PRO A 2 15.06 -19.88 -18.90
CA PRO A 2 14.01 -19.36 -18.05
C PRO A 2 13.81 -20.35 -16.90
N THR A 3 13.98 -19.89 -15.67
CA THR A 3 13.92 -20.69 -14.45
C THR A 3 12.46 -20.94 -14.06
N SER A 4 12.08 -22.19 -13.79
CA SER A 4 10.77 -22.45 -13.20
C SER A 4 10.74 -21.84 -11.79
N VAL A 5 9.94 -20.79 -11.59
CA VAL A 5 9.69 -20.26 -10.26
C VAL A 5 8.87 -21.26 -9.46
N LEU A 6 9.40 -21.68 -8.32
CA LEU A 6 8.70 -22.55 -7.40
C LEU A 6 7.50 -21.81 -6.82
N ALA A 7 6.33 -22.45 -6.80
CA ALA A 7 5.15 -21.94 -6.11
C ALA A 7 5.44 -21.51 -4.67
N THR A 8 6.36 -22.21 -3.98
CA THR A 8 6.81 -21.82 -2.63
C THR A 8 7.45 -20.43 -2.59
N ARG A 9 8.23 -20.03 -3.61
CA ARG A 9 8.81 -18.68 -3.68
C ARG A 9 7.74 -17.64 -4.00
N PHE A 10 6.83 -17.96 -4.93
CA PHE A 10 5.70 -17.09 -5.25
C PHE A 10 4.81 -16.85 -4.02
N ASN A 11 4.32 -17.91 -3.38
CA ASN A 11 3.44 -17.83 -2.23
C ASN A 11 4.15 -17.15 -1.05
N ASN A 12 5.45 -17.35 -0.87
CA ASN A 12 6.20 -16.61 0.14
C ASN A 12 6.16 -15.09 -0.08
N LEU A 13 6.30 -14.62 -1.32
CA LEU A 13 6.15 -13.20 -1.63
C LEU A 13 4.71 -12.72 -1.46
N GLN A 14 3.73 -13.54 -1.89
CA GLN A 14 2.31 -13.25 -1.76
C GLN A 14 1.91 -13.08 -0.28
N ASP A 15 2.32 -14.01 0.58
CA ASP A 15 2.09 -13.96 2.04
C ASP A 15 2.71 -12.69 2.65
N ARG A 16 3.95 -12.38 2.26
CA ARG A 16 4.66 -11.20 2.76
C ARG A 16 3.98 -9.91 2.34
N ILE A 17 3.58 -9.76 1.08
CA ILE A 17 2.89 -8.55 0.62
C ILE A 17 1.47 -8.45 1.20
N ALA A 18 0.77 -9.56 1.37
CA ALA A 18 -0.52 -9.60 2.05
C ALA A 18 -0.42 -9.14 3.52
N SER A 19 0.68 -9.44 4.21
CA SER A 19 0.97 -8.93 5.56
C SER A 19 1.20 -7.41 5.60
N VAL A 20 1.92 -6.87 4.61
CA VAL A 20 2.15 -5.42 4.45
C VAL A 20 0.85 -4.67 4.17
N TYR A 21 -0.02 -5.25 3.34
CA TYR A 21 -1.31 -4.66 2.99
C TYR A 21 -2.33 -4.78 4.14
N GLY A 22 -2.43 -5.94 4.78
CA GLY A 22 -3.41 -6.23 5.82
C GLY A 22 -4.84 -6.37 5.27
N ASN A 23 -5.70 -7.17 5.90
CA ASN A 23 -7.05 -7.40 5.40
C ASN A 23 -8.01 -6.25 5.81
N PRO A 24 -8.57 -5.48 4.86
CA PRO A 24 -9.43 -4.34 5.16
C PRO A 24 -10.80 -4.73 5.74
N LEU A 25 -11.24 -5.98 5.55
CA LEU A 25 -12.55 -6.47 5.98
C LEU A 25 -12.56 -6.99 7.42
N LEU A 26 -11.39 -7.16 8.04
CA LEU A 26 -11.33 -7.57 9.43
C LEU A 26 -11.70 -6.39 10.34
N SER A 27 -12.52 -6.66 11.36
CA SER A 27 -12.83 -5.68 12.40
C SER A 27 -11.75 -5.55 13.48
N SER A 28 -10.68 -6.34 13.38
CA SER A 28 -9.55 -6.39 14.31
C SER A 28 -8.25 -5.91 13.65
N SER A 29 -7.48 -5.08 14.38
CA SER A 29 -6.20 -4.47 14.00
C SER A 29 -5.30 -5.42 13.20
N THR A 30 -4.90 -5.00 11.98
CA THR A 30 -3.86 -5.67 11.17
C THR A 30 -2.70 -4.70 10.94
N THR A 31 -1.47 -5.20 10.85
CA THR A 31 -0.25 -4.34 10.87
C THR A 31 -0.01 -3.52 9.59
N GLY A 32 -0.89 -3.58 8.60
CA GLY A 32 -0.66 -3.08 7.25
C GLY A 32 -1.33 -1.74 6.88
N TYR A 33 -1.46 -1.50 5.58
CA TYR A 33 -2.11 -0.33 4.97
C TYR A 33 -3.64 -0.40 4.91
N ALA A 34 -4.24 -1.52 5.35
CA ALA A 34 -5.66 -1.84 5.20
C ALA A 34 -6.12 -1.77 3.73
N GLN A 35 -5.44 -2.54 2.87
CA GLN A 35 -5.70 -2.58 1.43
C GLN A 35 -5.90 -4.03 0.97
N PRO A 36 -6.76 -4.31 -0.02
CA PRO A 36 -6.83 -5.65 -0.60
C PRO A 36 -5.58 -5.94 -1.45
N VAL A 37 -5.15 -7.20 -1.49
CA VAL A 37 -4.15 -7.70 -2.45
C VAL A 37 -4.83 -8.20 -3.72
N ARG A 38 -4.19 -8.00 -4.88
CA ARG A 38 -4.66 -8.49 -6.19
C ARG A 38 -4.25 -9.93 -6.44
N SER A 39 -3.10 -10.32 -5.88
CA SER A 39 -2.52 -11.66 -5.98
C SER A 39 -3.11 -12.61 -4.94
N GLY A 40 -3.19 -13.88 -5.32
CA GLY A 40 -3.53 -14.97 -4.42
C GLY A 40 -2.53 -16.11 -4.57
N ASP A 41 -2.44 -16.95 -3.56
CA ASP A 41 -1.57 -18.13 -3.57
C ASP A 41 -1.82 -19.03 -4.78
N VAL A 42 -0.75 -19.66 -5.23
CA VAL A 42 -0.79 -20.69 -6.27
C VAL A 42 -0.58 -22.08 -5.68
N THR A 43 -1.11 -23.09 -6.36
CA THR A 43 -0.86 -24.49 -5.99
C THR A 43 0.55 -24.89 -6.42
N ALA A 44 1.26 -25.65 -5.57
CA ALA A 44 2.57 -26.16 -5.93
C ALA A 44 2.52 -27.15 -7.09
N LEU A 45 3.51 -27.06 -8.00
CA LEU A 45 3.70 -28.06 -9.04
C LEU A 45 4.04 -29.40 -8.37
N ASN A 46 3.16 -30.37 -8.57
CA ASN A 46 3.45 -31.76 -8.26
C ASN A 46 3.91 -32.48 -9.52
N TYR A 47 4.84 -33.42 -9.38
CA TYR A 47 5.36 -34.17 -10.51
C TYR A 47 5.07 -35.66 -10.35
N ARG A 48 4.51 -36.27 -11.40
CA ARG A 48 4.54 -37.72 -11.56
C ARG A 48 5.73 -38.10 -12.43
N ASN A 49 6.66 -38.85 -11.85
CA ASN A 49 7.84 -39.32 -12.57
C ASN A 49 7.48 -40.51 -13.47
N VAL A 50 7.76 -40.40 -14.76
CA VAL A 50 7.69 -41.49 -15.73
C VAL A 50 9.10 -41.72 -16.25
N ASN A 51 9.73 -42.79 -15.79
CA ASN A 51 11.10 -43.16 -16.15
C ASN A 51 11.09 -44.15 -17.31
N TRP A 52 12.05 -44.07 -18.21
CA TRP A 52 12.19 -45.06 -19.28
C TRP A 52 13.63 -45.19 -19.77
N ALA A 53 13.96 -46.37 -20.32
CA ALA A 53 15.23 -46.61 -20.99
C ALA A 53 15.13 -46.23 -22.47
N VAL A 54 16.05 -45.38 -22.96
CA VAL A 54 15.93 -44.77 -24.30
C VAL A 54 16.21 -45.74 -25.45
N ALA A 55 17.09 -46.74 -25.24
CA ALA A 55 17.68 -47.52 -26.32
C ALA A 55 16.70 -48.28 -27.23
N SER A 56 15.46 -48.55 -26.79
CA SER A 56 14.43 -49.26 -27.56
C SER A 56 13.08 -48.53 -27.61
N SER A 57 12.99 -47.32 -27.06
CA SER A 57 11.72 -46.63 -26.83
C SER A 57 11.40 -45.56 -27.88
N ILE A 58 12.37 -45.11 -28.68
CA ILE A 58 12.14 -44.04 -29.65
C ILE A 58 12.21 -44.60 -31.07
N SER A 59 11.08 -44.55 -31.79
CA SER A 59 11.02 -44.97 -33.19
C SER A 59 11.52 -43.87 -34.14
N ASN A 60 11.80 -44.26 -35.39
CA ASN A 60 12.18 -43.35 -36.48
C ASN A 60 11.11 -42.29 -36.86
N SER A 61 9.91 -42.34 -36.25
CA SER A 61 8.80 -41.40 -36.48
C SER A 61 8.63 -40.38 -35.33
N SER A 62 9.64 -40.25 -34.46
CA SER A 62 9.63 -39.42 -33.23
C SER A 62 8.54 -39.80 -32.24
N VAL A 63 8.08 -41.06 -32.30
CA VAL A 63 7.15 -41.62 -31.34
C VAL A 63 7.96 -42.27 -30.23
N ILE A 64 7.70 -41.82 -29.00
CA ILE A 64 8.27 -42.35 -27.76
C ILE A 64 7.32 -43.44 -27.25
N THR A 65 7.88 -44.59 -26.90
CA THR A 65 7.20 -45.79 -26.41
C THR A 65 7.54 -45.99 -24.94
N ILE A 66 6.55 -45.83 -24.08
CA ILE A 66 6.62 -46.13 -22.65
C ILE A 66 5.32 -46.86 -22.29
N ASN A 67 5.40 -48.14 -21.96
CA ASN A 67 4.21 -48.95 -21.68
C ASN A 67 3.46 -48.40 -20.46
N GLY A 68 2.15 -48.16 -20.61
CA GLY A 68 1.30 -47.68 -19.52
C GLY A 68 1.71 -46.32 -18.96
N HIS A 69 2.20 -45.39 -19.80
CA HIS A 69 2.72 -44.09 -19.38
C HIS A 69 1.69 -43.21 -18.63
N GLY A 70 0.40 -43.46 -18.83
CA GLY A 70 -0.68 -42.76 -18.13
C GLY A 70 -0.98 -41.34 -18.61
N PHE A 71 -0.09 -40.74 -19.42
CA PHE A 71 -0.33 -39.43 -20.04
C PHE A 71 -1.59 -39.38 -20.92
N ILE A 72 -2.19 -38.19 -21.00
CA ILE A 72 -3.25 -37.79 -21.92
C ILE A 72 -2.78 -36.64 -22.83
N ASP A 73 -3.60 -36.29 -23.82
CA ASP A 73 -3.30 -35.18 -24.73
C ASP A 73 -3.24 -33.85 -23.98
N GLY A 74 -2.18 -33.08 -24.22
CA GLY A 74 -1.96 -31.77 -23.60
C GLY A 74 -1.20 -31.80 -22.28
N ASP A 75 -0.88 -32.97 -21.73
CA ASP A 75 -0.08 -33.05 -20.51
C ASP A 75 1.26 -32.35 -20.70
N LEU A 76 1.64 -31.53 -19.73
CA LEU A 76 2.95 -30.89 -19.71
C LEU A 76 3.93 -31.77 -18.96
N VAL A 77 5.08 -32.04 -19.58
CA VAL A 77 6.15 -32.86 -19.01
C VAL A 77 7.47 -32.10 -19.03
N LEU A 78 8.21 -32.19 -17.92
CA LEU A 78 9.59 -31.71 -17.82
C LEU A 78 10.53 -32.86 -18.14
N TYR A 79 11.38 -32.68 -19.15
CA TYR A 79 12.40 -33.66 -19.51
C TYR A 79 13.61 -33.56 -18.59
N ASP A 80 14.05 -34.70 -18.08
CA ASP A 80 15.19 -34.84 -17.19
C ASP A 80 16.05 -35.99 -17.72
N ASN A 81 17.27 -35.63 -18.16
CA ASN A 81 18.22 -36.57 -18.72
C ASN A 81 18.87 -37.48 -17.66
N GLN A 82 18.61 -37.24 -16.38
CA GLN A 82 19.15 -37.99 -15.24
C GLN A 82 20.69 -38.05 -15.23
N GLY A 83 21.36 -37.02 -15.76
CA GLY A 83 22.81 -36.96 -15.92
C GLY A 83 23.35 -37.66 -17.17
N ASN A 84 22.49 -38.18 -18.04
CA ASN A 84 22.89 -38.75 -19.34
C ASN A 84 22.98 -37.66 -20.42
N GLN A 85 23.45 -38.02 -21.61
CA GLN A 85 23.41 -37.12 -22.77
C GLN A 85 21.96 -36.85 -23.20
N ASP A 86 21.66 -35.59 -23.48
CA ASP A 86 20.37 -35.16 -24.00
C ASP A 86 19.94 -35.94 -25.25
N ILE A 87 18.65 -36.30 -25.30
CA ILE A 87 18.03 -36.92 -26.47
C ILE A 87 17.90 -35.83 -27.53
N TYR A 88 18.26 -36.12 -28.78
CA TYR A 88 18.13 -35.15 -29.85
C TYR A 88 16.73 -34.56 -29.92
N GLY A 89 16.64 -33.23 -29.88
CA GLY A 89 15.39 -32.46 -29.86
C GLY A 89 14.83 -32.16 -28.47
N LEU A 90 15.41 -32.72 -27.40
CA LEU A 90 15.04 -32.44 -26.01
C LEU A 90 16.25 -31.90 -25.25
N ASN A 91 16.11 -30.79 -24.53
CA ASN A 91 17.16 -30.26 -23.67
C ASN A 91 16.83 -30.57 -22.21
N ASN A 92 17.84 -30.97 -21.44
CA ASN A 92 17.65 -31.22 -20.02
C ASN A 92 16.96 -30.04 -19.31
N GLU A 93 15.96 -30.34 -18.50
CA GLU A 93 15.17 -29.38 -17.74
C GLU A 93 14.28 -28.45 -18.59
N ASP A 94 14.02 -28.78 -19.86
CA ASP A 94 12.99 -28.13 -20.67
C ASP A 94 11.62 -28.84 -20.57
N TYR A 95 10.56 -28.05 -20.82
CA TYR A 95 9.17 -28.51 -20.82
C TYR A 95 8.63 -28.80 -22.22
N TYR A 96 7.78 -29.81 -22.32
CA TYR A 96 7.15 -30.26 -23.56
C TYR A 96 5.71 -30.69 -23.33
N TYR A 97 4.88 -30.61 -24.36
CA TYR A 97 3.50 -31.06 -24.34
C TYR A 97 3.37 -32.46 -24.94
N VAL A 98 2.63 -33.33 -24.28
CA VAL A 98 2.35 -34.69 -24.73
C VAL A 98 1.19 -34.68 -25.73
N ASN A 99 1.38 -35.39 -26.83
CA ASN A 99 0.33 -35.81 -27.74
C ASN A 99 0.29 -37.33 -27.74
N ARG A 100 -0.73 -37.89 -27.10
CA ARG A 100 -0.93 -39.32 -26.87
C ARG A 100 -1.35 -40.00 -28.16
N VAL A 101 -0.53 -40.93 -28.63
CA VAL A 101 -0.86 -41.77 -29.78
C VAL A 101 -1.72 -42.96 -29.34
N ASN A 102 -1.37 -43.60 -28.23
CA ASN A 102 -2.18 -44.63 -27.56
C ASN A 102 -1.72 -44.79 -26.09
N ALA A 103 -2.10 -45.88 -25.40
CA ALA A 103 -1.74 -46.11 -23.99
C ALA A 103 -0.25 -46.38 -23.72
N ASN A 104 0.53 -46.65 -24.77
CA ASN A 104 1.95 -47.02 -24.67
C ASN A 104 2.86 -46.10 -25.48
N THR A 105 2.31 -45.16 -26.25
CA THR A 105 3.09 -44.34 -27.16
C THR A 105 2.55 -42.91 -27.26
N PHE A 106 3.46 -41.96 -27.41
CA PHE A 106 3.16 -40.54 -27.52
C PHE A 106 4.23 -39.80 -28.32
N THR A 107 3.95 -38.55 -28.66
CA THR A 107 4.89 -37.60 -29.27
C THR A 107 4.98 -36.35 -28.40
N LEU A 108 6.08 -35.61 -28.52
CA LEU A 108 6.30 -34.37 -27.77
C LEU A 108 6.17 -33.14 -28.68
N HIS A 109 5.66 -32.07 -28.12
CA HIS A 109 5.39 -30.81 -28.81
C HIS A 109 5.91 -29.62 -28.02
N THR A 110 6.26 -28.52 -28.70
CA THR A 110 6.74 -27.27 -28.07
C THR A 110 5.62 -26.39 -27.54
N THR A 111 4.36 -26.65 -27.90
CA THR A 111 3.19 -25.85 -27.48
C THR A 111 1.98 -26.75 -27.22
N ALA A 112 1.07 -26.30 -26.35
CA ALA A 112 -0.21 -26.98 -26.09
C ALA A 112 -1.09 -27.15 -27.35
N ALA A 113 -0.94 -26.27 -28.34
CA ALA A 113 -1.54 -26.43 -29.65
C ALA A 113 -0.83 -27.54 -30.45
N ILE A 114 -1.34 -28.78 -30.36
CA ILE A 114 -0.78 -29.95 -31.03
C ILE A 114 -0.98 -29.84 -32.54
N ASN A 115 0.10 -29.64 -33.29
CA ASN A 115 0.13 -29.62 -34.74
C ASN A 115 1.51 -30.05 -35.28
N ASN A 116 1.67 -30.20 -36.59
CA ASN A 116 2.93 -30.65 -37.18
C ASN A 116 4.09 -29.66 -36.98
N SER A 117 3.80 -28.36 -36.83
CA SER A 117 4.82 -27.32 -36.60
C SER A 117 5.30 -27.32 -35.15
N SER A 118 4.47 -27.74 -34.20
CA SER A 118 4.85 -27.88 -32.79
C SER A 118 5.46 -29.25 -32.48
N LYS A 119 5.31 -30.26 -33.35
CA LYS A 119 5.83 -31.62 -33.14
C LYS A 119 7.36 -31.61 -33.14
N ILE A 120 7.95 -32.19 -32.11
CA ILE A 120 9.40 -32.28 -31.94
C ILE A 120 9.93 -33.53 -32.66
N LEU A 121 11.01 -33.34 -33.41
CA LEU A 121 11.80 -34.44 -33.94
C LEU A 121 12.66 -35.02 -32.81
N VAL A 122 12.15 -36.08 -32.18
CA VAL A 122 12.89 -36.83 -31.17
C VAL A 122 13.62 -38.00 -31.84
N ALA A 123 14.93 -38.10 -31.62
CA ALA A 123 15.76 -39.18 -32.15
C ALA A 123 16.82 -39.66 -31.14
N VAL A 124 17.18 -40.94 -31.21
CA VAL A 124 18.24 -41.50 -30.36
C VAL A 124 19.61 -41.00 -30.84
N SER A 125 20.31 -40.24 -30.00
CA SER A 125 21.67 -39.76 -30.27
C SER A 125 22.66 -40.37 -29.27
N GLY A 126 23.18 -41.57 -29.56
CA GLY A 126 24.33 -42.13 -28.84
C GLY A 126 24.14 -42.51 -27.35
N THR A 127 22.96 -42.34 -26.76
CA THR A 127 22.76 -42.51 -25.31
C THR A 127 22.32 -43.92 -24.88
N VAL A 128 22.94 -44.46 -23.83
CA VAL A 128 22.50 -45.63 -23.07
C VAL A 128 22.20 -45.14 -21.65
N GLY A 129 20.95 -45.23 -21.20
CA GLY A 129 20.57 -44.76 -19.86
C GLY A 129 19.06 -44.65 -19.64
N THR A 130 18.68 -44.44 -18.38
CA THR A 130 17.30 -44.13 -17.98
C THR A 130 17.09 -42.63 -17.98
N HIS A 131 16.06 -42.16 -18.67
CA HIS A 131 15.62 -40.77 -18.69
C HIS A 131 14.28 -40.64 -17.98
N ARG A 132 13.87 -39.41 -17.67
CA ARG A 132 12.66 -39.13 -16.90
C ARG A 132 11.85 -37.99 -17.51
N LEU A 133 10.54 -38.21 -17.58
CA LEU A 133 9.53 -37.20 -17.91
C LEU A 133 8.77 -37.00 -16.61
N ARG A 134 8.79 -35.78 -16.13
CA ARG A 134 8.07 -35.39 -14.93
C ARG A 134 6.78 -34.70 -15.38
N GLU A 135 5.68 -35.43 -15.38
CA GLU A 135 4.36 -34.86 -15.69
C GLU A 135 3.93 -33.92 -14.59
N VAL A 136 3.55 -32.73 -15.01
CA VAL A 136 3.06 -31.67 -14.14
C VAL A 136 1.61 -31.95 -13.77
N GLN A 137 1.33 -32.16 -12.48
CA GLN A 137 0.01 -32.45 -11.93
C GLN A 137 -0.60 -31.29 -11.12
N GLY A 138 0.06 -30.13 -11.09
CA GLY A 138 -0.42 -28.91 -10.41
C GLY A 138 -0.53 -27.72 -11.37
N ASP A 139 -1.24 -26.69 -10.94
CA ASP A 139 -1.43 -25.48 -11.75
C ASP A 139 -0.14 -24.69 -11.92
N ARG A 140 0.04 -24.14 -13.11
CA ARG A 140 1.17 -23.26 -13.43
C ARG A 140 0.86 -21.87 -12.92
N ILE A 141 1.89 -21.12 -12.54
CA ILE A 141 1.73 -19.70 -12.27
C ILE A 141 1.37 -19.03 -13.60
N THR A 142 0.12 -18.62 -13.72
CA THR A 142 -0.38 -17.92 -14.90
C THR A 142 0.23 -16.52 -14.99
N ALA A 143 0.28 -15.97 -16.20
CA ALA A 143 0.74 -14.60 -16.40
C ALA A 143 -0.05 -13.59 -15.56
N THR A 144 -1.36 -13.80 -15.39
CA THR A 144 -2.21 -12.95 -14.53
C THR A 144 -1.82 -13.04 -13.06
N GLN A 145 -1.56 -14.24 -12.53
CA GLN A 145 -1.11 -14.41 -11.14
C GLN A 145 0.23 -13.72 -10.91
N TRP A 146 1.17 -13.90 -11.84
CA TRP A 146 2.48 -13.22 -11.81
C TRP A 146 2.33 -11.70 -11.85
N PHE A 147 1.53 -11.20 -12.79
CA PHE A 147 1.32 -9.77 -12.94
C PHE A 147 0.66 -9.14 -11.72
N ASN A 148 -0.33 -9.81 -11.12
CA ASN A 148 -0.96 -9.32 -9.90
C ASN A 148 0.02 -9.25 -8.72
N LEU A 149 0.91 -10.23 -8.56
CA LEU A 149 1.93 -10.19 -7.51
C LEU A 149 2.91 -9.04 -7.74
N TYR A 150 3.36 -8.87 -8.99
CA TYR A 150 4.18 -7.74 -9.39
C TYR A 150 3.51 -6.40 -9.06
N LEU A 151 2.24 -6.23 -9.43
CA LEU A 151 1.47 -5.02 -9.14
C LEU A 151 1.36 -4.73 -7.65
N ASP A 152 1.11 -5.74 -6.81
CA ASP A 152 1.01 -5.54 -5.35
C ASP A 152 2.34 -5.10 -4.74
N ILE A 153 3.47 -5.73 -5.14
CA ILE A 153 4.80 -5.36 -4.64
C ILE A 153 5.20 -3.97 -5.14
N MET A 154 4.95 -3.65 -6.41
CA MET A 154 5.25 -2.33 -6.96
C MET A 154 4.39 -1.25 -6.33
N ALA A 155 3.09 -1.49 -6.14
CA ALA A 155 2.18 -0.56 -5.50
C ALA A 155 2.68 -0.15 -4.11
N ALA A 156 3.07 -1.11 -3.25
CA ALA A 156 3.68 -0.80 -1.96
C ALA A 156 5.01 -0.05 -2.09
N ARG A 157 5.88 -0.46 -3.03
CA ARG A 157 7.20 0.17 -3.14
C ARG A 157 7.12 1.60 -3.66
N VAL A 158 6.27 1.84 -4.65
CA VAL A 158 6.02 3.18 -5.17
C VAL A 158 5.35 4.03 -4.11
N HIS A 159 4.40 3.50 -3.33
CA HIS A 159 3.84 4.21 -2.18
C HIS A 159 4.93 4.73 -1.22
N GLN A 160 5.90 3.87 -0.89
CA GLN A 160 6.96 4.21 0.05
C GLN A 160 8.01 5.19 -0.48
N THR A 161 8.17 5.30 -1.80
CA THR A 161 9.33 6.00 -2.41
C THR A 161 8.95 7.09 -3.40
N GLY A 162 7.73 7.07 -3.93
CA GLY A 162 7.26 7.94 -5.01
C GLY A 162 7.87 7.62 -6.37
N THR A 163 8.64 6.53 -6.48
CA THR A 163 9.37 6.15 -7.71
C THR A 163 9.09 4.69 -8.04
N ASN A 164 8.88 4.37 -9.32
CA ASN A 164 8.80 2.99 -9.80
C ASN A 164 10.20 2.44 -10.09
N PRO A 165 10.75 1.54 -9.25
CA PRO A 165 12.10 1.02 -9.43
C PRO A 165 12.23 0.05 -10.60
N LEU A 166 11.11 -0.46 -11.14
CA LEU A 166 11.05 -1.41 -12.25
C LEU A 166 10.17 -0.87 -13.38
N ALA A 167 10.24 0.43 -13.67
CA ALA A 167 9.40 1.09 -14.67
C ALA A 167 9.52 0.49 -16.09
N ASP A 168 10.70 -0.05 -16.44
CA ASP A 168 10.95 -0.67 -17.75
C ASP A 168 10.52 -2.16 -17.80
N PHE A 169 10.03 -2.73 -16.69
CA PHE A 169 9.52 -4.09 -16.68
C PHE A 169 8.09 -4.13 -17.22
N THR A 170 7.95 -4.63 -18.44
CA THR A 170 6.66 -5.00 -19.04
C THR A 170 6.39 -6.46 -18.70
N PRO A 171 5.42 -6.79 -17.82
CA PRO A 171 5.09 -8.16 -17.49
C PRO A 171 4.34 -8.74 -18.69
N VAL A 172 5.08 -9.18 -19.71
CA VAL A 172 4.46 -9.68 -20.93
C VAL A 172 3.62 -10.88 -20.53
N ALA A 173 2.35 -10.89 -20.96
CA ALA A 173 1.51 -12.08 -20.94
C ALA A 173 2.07 -13.10 -21.95
N GLN A 174 3.24 -13.66 -21.70
CA GLN A 174 3.86 -14.67 -22.54
C GLN A 174 4.57 -15.70 -21.68
N VAL A 175 3.89 -16.85 -21.59
CA VAL A 175 4.44 -18.17 -21.31
C VAL A 175 5.01 -18.31 -19.90
N ASP A 176 4.26 -18.96 -19.00
CA ASP A 176 4.56 -20.26 -18.38
C ASP A 176 5.92 -20.51 -17.67
N ILE A 177 6.85 -19.54 -17.70
CA ILE A 177 8.17 -19.54 -17.08
C ILE A 177 8.51 -18.09 -16.71
N ILE A 178 8.66 -17.83 -15.43
CA ILE A 178 9.00 -16.52 -14.89
C ILE A 178 10.52 -16.32 -14.93
N ASP A 179 10.98 -15.10 -15.23
CA ASP A 179 12.41 -14.74 -15.18
C ASP A 179 12.93 -14.70 -13.72
N ASP A 180 13.92 -15.54 -13.38
CA ASP A 180 14.56 -15.58 -12.04
C ASP A 180 15.07 -14.21 -11.61
N THR A 181 15.55 -13.43 -12.58
CA THR A 181 16.16 -12.12 -12.34
C THR A 181 15.14 -11.17 -11.75
N ILE A 182 13.94 -11.13 -12.35
CA ILE A 182 12.84 -10.29 -11.88
C ILE A 182 12.33 -10.80 -10.54
N LEU A 183 12.21 -12.12 -10.36
CA LEU A 183 11.82 -12.67 -9.08
C LEU A 183 12.80 -12.28 -7.96
N GLY A 184 14.11 -12.36 -8.21
CA GLY A 184 15.13 -11.91 -7.25
C GLY A 184 15.04 -10.41 -6.94
N GLN A 185 14.68 -9.58 -7.93
CA GLN A 185 14.40 -8.16 -7.71
C GLN A 185 13.16 -7.96 -6.83
N LEU A 186 12.06 -8.68 -7.07
CA LEU A 186 10.87 -8.63 -6.23
C LEU A 186 11.14 -9.09 -4.80
N GLU A 187 11.96 -10.14 -4.61
CA GLU A 187 12.41 -10.60 -3.29
C GLU A 187 13.20 -9.51 -2.55
N SER A 188 14.10 -8.82 -3.24
CA SER A 188 14.85 -7.69 -2.69
C SER A 188 13.95 -6.50 -2.33
N LEU A 189 13.01 -6.17 -3.21
CA LEU A 189 12.05 -5.09 -2.97
C LEU A 189 11.13 -5.42 -1.80
N MET A 190 10.68 -6.67 -1.65
CA MET A 190 9.90 -7.07 -0.48
C MET A 190 10.65 -6.85 0.84
N THR A 191 11.94 -7.18 0.90
CA THR A 191 12.75 -6.90 2.09
C THR A 191 12.86 -5.40 2.38
N GLN A 192 12.97 -4.57 1.33
CA GLN A 192 12.97 -3.12 1.49
C GLN A 192 11.60 -2.58 1.92
N ILE A 193 10.51 -3.17 1.43
CA ILE A 193 9.14 -2.80 1.78
C ILE A 193 8.90 -3.05 3.27
N GLU A 194 9.27 -4.23 3.76
CA GLU A 194 9.11 -4.59 5.17
C GLU A 194 9.93 -3.68 6.09
N ALA A 195 11.14 -3.30 5.67
CA ALA A 195 11.98 -2.37 6.43
C ALA A 195 11.42 -0.93 6.47
N ASN A 196 10.66 -0.53 5.45
CA ASN A 196 10.10 0.81 5.29
C ASN A 196 8.59 0.85 5.46
N LEU A 197 8.03 -0.05 6.27
CA LEU A 197 6.59 -0.30 6.36
C LEU A 197 5.75 0.97 6.55
N PHE A 198 6.25 2.01 7.22
CA PHE A 198 5.51 3.25 7.47
C PHE A 198 6.02 4.47 6.69
N ALA A 199 6.89 4.25 5.69
CA ALA A 199 7.37 5.32 4.83
C ALA A 199 6.31 5.70 3.78
N GLN A 200 6.32 6.97 3.38
CA GLN A 200 5.54 7.48 2.27
C GLN A 200 6.44 8.34 1.38
N GLY A 201 6.34 8.12 0.07
CA GLY A 201 7.09 8.84 -0.95
C GLY A 201 6.41 10.14 -1.38
N THR A 202 7.18 11.02 -2.01
CA THR A 202 6.66 12.26 -2.60
C THR A 202 5.60 11.94 -3.65
N GLY A 203 4.47 12.67 -3.62
CA GLY A 203 3.37 12.47 -4.56
C GLY A 203 2.51 11.22 -4.31
N GLN A 204 2.71 10.53 -3.17
CA GLN A 204 1.89 9.41 -2.73
C GLN A 204 0.89 9.84 -1.65
N TYR A 205 0.29 11.02 -1.86
CA TYR A 205 -0.76 11.57 -1.03
C TYR A 205 -1.60 12.60 -1.80
N ASP A 206 -2.80 12.86 -1.28
CA ASP A 206 -3.64 14.01 -1.59
C ASP A 206 -3.82 14.91 -0.36
N LEU A 207 -4.00 16.21 -0.59
CA LEU A 207 -4.43 17.16 0.44
C LEU A 207 -5.92 17.41 0.31
N ASP A 208 -6.69 16.89 1.28
CA ASP A 208 -8.14 16.95 1.27
C ASP A 208 -8.66 17.75 2.47
N ASP A 209 -9.71 18.54 2.29
CA ASP A 209 -10.46 19.03 3.45
C ASP A 209 -11.17 17.86 4.15
N LEU A 210 -11.11 17.83 5.48
CA LEU A 210 -11.95 16.89 6.23
C LEU A 210 -13.41 17.28 6.01
N ARG A 211 -14.22 16.30 5.60
CA ARG A 211 -15.65 16.48 5.30
C ARG A 211 -16.53 15.54 6.10
N ASP A 212 -17.78 15.91 6.29
CA ASP A 212 -18.80 15.00 6.80
C ASP A 212 -19.31 14.04 5.70
N GLY A 213 -20.21 13.12 6.08
CA GLY A 213 -20.82 12.16 5.15
C GLY A 213 -21.72 12.78 4.07
N THR A 214 -21.94 14.11 4.10
CA THR A 214 -22.68 14.86 3.07
C THR A 214 -21.77 15.65 2.14
N GLY A 215 -20.45 15.65 2.39
CA GLY A 215 -19.45 16.41 1.63
C GLY A 215 -19.21 17.83 2.14
N SER A 216 -19.82 18.23 3.25
CA SER A 216 -19.59 19.56 3.85
C SER A 216 -18.30 19.58 4.66
N THR A 217 -17.53 20.67 4.58
CA THR A 217 -16.25 20.76 5.29
C THR A 217 -16.42 20.87 6.80
N ILE A 218 -15.52 20.25 7.55
CA ILE A 218 -15.42 20.36 9.01
C ILE A 218 -14.77 21.69 9.44
N SER A 219 -13.91 22.27 8.60
CA SER A 219 -13.39 23.63 8.78
C SER A 219 -14.50 24.65 9.08
N ARG A 220 -14.21 25.65 9.92
CA ARG A 220 -15.19 26.66 10.37
C ARG A 220 -14.67 28.08 10.18
N GLN A 221 -15.62 28.98 9.89
CA GLN A 221 -15.37 30.41 9.77
C GLN A 221 -16.29 31.16 10.72
N ARG A 222 -15.76 32.24 11.31
CA ARG A 222 -16.52 33.22 12.07
C ARG A 222 -16.34 34.59 11.44
N PHE A 223 -17.44 35.24 11.11
CA PHE A 223 -17.49 36.56 10.47
C PHE A 223 -17.76 37.71 11.43
N THR A 224 -18.21 37.41 12.65
CA THR A 224 -18.52 38.40 13.67
C THR A 224 -17.31 38.63 14.56
N ASN A 225 -17.14 39.89 14.97
CA ASN A 225 -16.17 40.28 15.99
C ASN A 225 -16.34 39.41 17.25
N TRP A 226 -15.25 39.23 17.97
CA TRP A 226 -15.24 38.39 19.15
C TRP A 226 -14.23 38.87 20.18
N ASN A 227 -14.56 38.51 21.42
CA ASN A 227 -13.76 38.65 22.60
C ASN A 227 -14.09 37.43 23.50
N GLY A 228 -13.19 37.06 24.39
CA GLY A 228 -13.27 35.90 25.24
C GLY A 228 -12.83 34.62 24.52
N THR A 229 -13.41 33.49 24.92
CA THR A 229 -13.00 32.18 24.40
C THR A 229 -13.97 31.65 23.34
N LEU A 230 -13.46 31.36 22.15
CA LEU A 230 -14.14 30.57 21.12
C LEU A 230 -13.63 29.13 21.10
N THR A 231 -14.49 28.18 20.70
CA THR A 231 -14.13 26.76 20.64
C THR A 231 -14.69 26.12 19.37
N HIS A 232 -13.80 25.49 18.59
CA HIS A 232 -14.15 24.60 17.51
C HIS A 232 -13.83 23.18 17.94
N GLU A 233 -14.85 22.33 18.11
CA GLU A 233 -14.69 20.93 18.51
C GLU A 233 -15.25 20.03 17.41
N PHE A 234 -14.48 19.02 17.01
CA PHE A 234 -14.85 18.08 15.94
C PHE A 234 -14.27 16.69 16.17
N SER A 235 -14.87 15.68 15.54
CA SER A 235 -14.34 14.32 15.47
C SER A 235 -13.80 14.00 14.07
N VAL A 236 -12.85 13.07 14.04
CA VAL A 236 -12.35 12.38 12.84
C VAL A 236 -12.71 10.91 13.00
N ASN A 237 -13.39 10.35 12.00
CA ASN A 237 -14.05 9.06 12.06
C ASN A 237 -13.61 8.16 10.89
N TRP A 238 -13.30 6.91 11.21
CA TRP A 238 -12.99 5.84 10.25
C TRP A 238 -14.09 4.78 10.28
N GLN A 239 -14.31 4.05 9.19
CA GLN A 239 -15.38 3.04 9.13
C GLN A 239 -15.16 1.91 10.14
N ASN A 240 -13.90 1.54 10.35
CA ASN A 240 -13.49 0.50 11.28
C ASN A 240 -12.05 0.74 11.78
N ALA A 241 -11.62 -0.06 12.76
CA ALA A 241 -10.32 0.07 13.39
C ALA A 241 -9.14 -0.15 12.42
N ASN A 242 -9.34 -1.01 11.41
CA ASN A 242 -8.32 -1.31 10.42
C ASN A 242 -8.09 -0.14 9.47
N GLU A 243 -9.15 0.56 9.07
CA GLU A 243 -9.00 1.76 8.25
C GLU A 243 -8.29 2.90 9.00
N ARG A 244 -8.56 3.10 10.30
CA ARG A 244 -7.80 4.06 11.11
C ARG A 244 -6.32 3.68 11.13
N GLN A 245 -6.03 2.41 11.36
CA GLN A 245 -4.66 1.91 11.36
C GLN A 245 -3.97 2.06 10.00
N GLY A 246 -4.64 1.64 8.93
CA GLY A 246 -4.15 1.73 7.56
C GLY A 246 -3.85 3.16 7.15
N PHE A 247 -4.74 4.10 7.47
CA PHE A 247 -4.55 5.53 7.25
C PHE A 247 -3.22 6.01 7.87
N PHE A 248 -3.00 5.79 9.17
CA PHE A 248 -1.78 6.25 9.83
C PHE A 248 -0.54 5.45 9.43
N ASN A 249 -0.66 4.14 9.17
CA ASN A 249 0.46 3.31 8.72
C ASN A 249 0.93 3.66 7.32
N ALA A 250 0.03 4.10 6.43
CA ALA A 250 0.36 4.56 5.09
C ALA A 250 0.86 6.03 5.06
N GLY A 251 1.02 6.67 6.22
CA GLY A 251 1.53 8.05 6.33
C GLY A 251 0.45 9.12 6.40
N GLY A 252 -0.79 8.77 6.73
CA GLY A 252 -1.88 9.72 6.84
C GLY A 252 -1.75 10.65 8.05
N GLU A 253 -2.18 11.89 7.87
CA GLU A 253 -2.08 12.93 8.89
C GLU A 253 -3.34 13.79 8.98
N ILE A 254 -3.60 14.32 10.18
CA ILE A 254 -4.64 15.30 10.43
C ILE A 254 -3.96 16.65 10.67
N ARG A 255 -4.27 17.65 9.84
CA ARG A 255 -3.62 18.95 9.82
C ARG A 255 -4.59 20.03 10.27
N ILE A 256 -4.22 20.76 11.31
CA ILE A 256 -5.04 21.79 11.94
C ILE A 256 -4.27 23.11 11.91
N PHE A 257 -4.91 24.13 11.36
CA PHE A 257 -4.34 25.48 11.29
C PHE A 257 -5.45 26.51 11.35
N SER A 258 -5.08 27.76 11.59
CA SER A 258 -6.06 28.84 11.74
C SER A 258 -5.50 30.14 11.19
N SER A 259 -6.37 31.07 10.83
CA SER A 259 -5.98 32.37 10.30
C SER A 259 -7.05 33.42 10.54
N ILE A 260 -6.65 34.70 10.53
CA ILE A 260 -7.58 35.82 10.44
C ILE A 260 -7.34 36.56 9.13
N THR A 261 -8.40 36.72 8.34
CA THR A 261 -8.39 37.48 7.09
C THR A 261 -9.20 38.77 7.25
N GLY A 262 -8.73 39.87 6.68
CA GLY A 262 -9.31 41.20 6.93
C GLY A 262 -9.15 41.65 8.40
N GLY A 263 -9.96 42.62 8.82
CA GLY A 263 -9.90 43.20 10.17
C GLY A 263 -8.71 44.16 10.39
N SER A 264 -8.76 44.92 11.47
CA SER A 264 -7.74 45.91 11.85
C SER A 264 -7.69 46.12 13.37
N GLY A 265 -6.63 46.76 13.85
CA GLY A 265 -6.39 46.99 15.28
C GLY A 265 -5.21 46.17 15.79
N LEU A 266 -4.58 46.63 16.87
CA LEU A 266 -3.36 46.01 17.41
C LEU A 266 -3.61 44.56 17.83
N LYS A 267 -4.66 44.31 18.61
CA LYS A 267 -5.06 42.96 19.02
C LYS A 267 -5.36 42.03 17.83
N THR A 268 -6.10 42.50 16.83
CA THR A 268 -6.40 41.70 15.63
C THR A 268 -5.12 41.36 14.86
N ASN A 269 -4.17 42.30 14.77
CA ASN A 269 -2.89 42.08 14.10
C ASN A 269 -1.99 41.10 14.89
N ASP A 270 -2.00 41.17 16.22
CA ASP A 270 -1.30 40.20 17.09
C ASP A 270 -1.88 38.80 16.92
N TRP A 271 -3.21 38.63 16.98
CA TRP A 271 -3.86 37.34 16.68
C TRP A 271 -3.52 36.80 15.30
N ARG A 272 -3.50 37.66 14.27
CA ARG A 272 -3.10 37.24 12.92
C ARG A 272 -1.66 36.75 12.90
N SER A 273 -0.76 37.46 13.58
CA SER A 273 0.65 37.09 13.72
C SER A 273 0.79 35.76 14.47
N LEU A 274 0.13 35.63 15.61
CA LEU A 274 0.08 34.43 16.46
C LEU A 274 -0.32 33.21 15.64
N LEU A 275 -1.47 33.25 14.96
CA LEU A 275 -1.98 32.11 14.20
C LEU A 275 -1.08 31.76 12.99
N SER A 276 -0.54 32.77 12.30
CA SER A 276 0.38 32.52 11.17
C SER A 276 1.73 31.94 11.62
N THR A 277 2.23 32.37 12.78
CA THR A 277 3.51 31.91 13.34
C THR A 277 3.38 30.52 13.96
N ALA A 278 2.23 30.22 14.58
CA ALA A 278 1.94 28.89 15.11
C ALA A 278 2.05 27.81 14.02
N GLY A 279 1.62 28.12 12.80
CA GLY A 279 1.74 27.26 11.63
C GLY A 279 0.70 26.15 11.58
N ILE A 280 0.99 25.11 10.79
CA ILE A 280 0.14 23.93 10.66
C ILE A 280 0.57 22.91 11.72
N VAL A 281 -0.32 22.58 12.64
CA VAL A 281 -0.14 21.48 13.59
C VAL A 281 -0.60 20.19 12.92
N THR A 282 0.32 19.24 12.81
CA THR A 282 0.13 17.97 12.09
C THR A 282 0.14 16.83 13.09
N PHE A 283 -1.00 16.20 13.31
CA PHE A 283 -1.13 14.98 14.10
C PHE A 283 -0.93 13.76 13.21
N GLY A 284 0.13 13.00 13.47
CA GLY A 284 0.53 11.84 12.67
C GLY A 284 0.49 10.52 13.44
N ARG A 285 1.15 9.51 12.86
CA ARG A 285 1.18 8.13 13.36
C ARG A 285 1.76 8.01 14.78
N SER A 286 2.93 8.60 15.00
CA SER A 286 3.71 8.41 16.22
C SER A 286 4.05 9.72 16.93
N GLU A 287 3.82 10.84 16.28
CA GLU A 287 4.12 12.16 16.81
C GLU A 287 3.18 13.22 16.24
N THR A 288 3.29 14.39 16.82
CA THR A 288 2.69 15.62 16.31
C THR A 288 3.82 16.58 16.00
N THR A 289 3.71 17.32 14.91
CA THR A 289 4.69 18.32 14.50
C THR A 289 4.00 19.65 14.21
N THR A 290 4.80 20.70 14.02
CA THR A 290 4.30 21.95 13.46
C THR A 290 5.22 22.43 12.33
N SER A 291 4.63 23.06 11.30
CA SER A 291 5.38 23.81 10.29
C SER A 291 5.84 25.19 10.76
N GLY A 292 5.34 25.65 11.91
CA GLY A 292 5.62 26.95 12.49
C GLY A 292 6.34 26.83 13.84
N SER A 293 5.97 27.67 14.80
CA SER A 293 6.56 27.74 16.13
C SER A 293 5.61 27.38 17.26
N ALA A 294 4.45 26.78 16.94
CA ALA A 294 3.59 26.20 17.97
C ALA A 294 4.39 25.25 18.87
N THR A 295 4.21 25.37 20.18
CA THR A 295 4.81 24.43 21.12
C THR A 295 4.01 23.14 21.07
N ILE A 296 4.66 22.05 20.66
CA ILE A 296 4.05 20.72 20.60
C ILE A 296 4.30 19.99 21.92
N GLN A 297 3.27 19.35 22.46
CA GLN A 297 3.43 18.44 23.57
C GLN A 297 4.11 17.16 23.07
N ALA A 298 5.26 16.83 23.65
CA ALA A 298 6.08 15.72 23.19
C ALA A 298 5.32 14.38 23.23
N ASN A 299 5.59 13.52 22.25
CA ASN A 299 5.12 12.12 22.21
C ASN A 299 3.60 11.93 22.13
N VAL A 300 2.87 12.80 21.43
CA VAL A 300 1.43 12.58 21.15
C VAL A 300 1.21 12.33 19.66
N GLY A 301 0.67 11.18 19.31
CA GLY A 301 0.29 10.75 17.96
C GLY A 301 -0.70 9.57 18.03
N ASN A 302 -1.13 9.03 16.89
CA ASN A 302 -2.15 7.97 16.89
C ASN A 302 -1.79 6.75 17.77
N TYR A 303 -0.50 6.37 17.81
CA TYR A 303 -0.02 5.22 18.58
C TYR A 303 0.77 5.56 19.85
N ILE A 304 0.96 6.85 20.17
CA ILE A 304 1.79 7.27 21.31
C ILE A 304 1.06 8.39 22.06
N GLY A 305 0.90 8.25 23.38
CA GLY A 305 0.42 9.33 24.25
C GLY A 305 -1.06 9.71 24.14
N LEU A 306 -1.81 9.14 23.18
CA LEU A 306 -3.25 9.37 23.05
C LEU A 306 -4.02 8.71 24.21
N SER A 307 -4.98 9.42 24.79
CA SER A 307 -5.74 8.95 25.95
C SER A 307 -7.22 9.30 25.85
N ALA A 308 -8.05 8.69 26.71
CA ALA A 308 -9.48 8.95 26.74
C ALA A 308 -9.83 10.38 27.21
N GLY A 309 -8.94 11.08 27.91
CA GLY A 309 -9.14 12.46 28.35
C GLY A 309 -8.58 13.47 27.34
N TYR A 310 -9.10 14.70 27.35
CA TYR A 310 -8.50 15.78 26.57
C TYR A 310 -7.11 16.11 27.14
N GLY A 311 -6.07 15.85 26.35
CA GLY A 311 -4.71 16.31 26.57
C GLY A 311 -4.42 17.51 25.66
N LEU A 312 -3.59 18.44 26.15
CA LEU A 312 -3.06 19.50 25.29
C LEU A 312 -2.17 18.86 24.22
N LEU A 313 -2.36 19.24 22.97
CA LEU A 313 -1.60 18.74 21.82
C LEU A 313 -0.57 19.78 21.36
N ALA A 314 -1.03 21.01 21.20
CA ALA A 314 -0.22 22.13 20.78
C ALA A 314 -0.77 23.42 21.38
N ASN A 315 0.12 24.38 21.66
CA ASN A 315 -0.28 25.73 22.01
C ASN A 315 0.65 26.79 21.41
N TYR A 316 0.13 27.98 21.22
CA TYR A 316 0.92 29.17 20.90
C TYR A 316 0.27 30.41 21.50
N SER A 317 1.08 31.29 22.09
CA SER A 317 0.58 32.48 22.79
C SER A 317 1.03 33.76 22.06
N GLY A 318 0.31 34.85 22.30
CA GLY A 318 0.60 36.15 21.71
C GLY A 318 1.95 36.72 22.16
N SER A 319 2.50 37.66 21.40
CA SER A 319 3.75 38.34 21.78
C SER A 319 3.46 39.61 22.55
N ASP A 320 2.57 40.44 22.01
CA ASP A 320 2.19 41.72 22.63
C ASP A 320 0.96 41.55 23.54
N TYR A 321 0.10 40.56 23.22
CA TYR A 321 -1.03 40.13 24.03
C TYR A 321 -0.74 38.72 24.57
N VAL A 322 0.23 38.60 25.49
CA VAL A 322 0.79 37.32 25.95
C VAL A 322 -0.22 36.38 26.63
N ASP A 323 -1.31 36.93 27.15
CA ASP A 323 -2.39 36.15 27.77
C ASP A 323 -3.25 35.45 26.70
N ASN A 324 -3.21 35.92 25.45
CA ASN A 324 -3.96 35.33 24.36
C ASN A 324 -3.32 34.03 23.89
N ASN A 325 -4.15 33.01 23.71
CA ASN A 325 -3.65 31.66 23.51
C ASN A 325 -4.49 30.88 22.50
N TRP A 326 -3.80 30.22 21.57
CA TRP A 326 -4.36 29.26 20.64
C TRP A 326 -3.97 27.86 21.07
N ASP A 327 -4.95 27.09 21.54
CA ASP A 327 -4.75 25.71 22.00
C ASP A 327 -5.40 24.72 21.06
N ILE A 328 -4.74 23.58 20.86
CA ILE A 328 -5.34 22.37 20.30
C ILE A 328 -5.26 21.28 21.36
N TYR A 329 -6.39 20.66 21.65
CA TYR A 329 -6.51 19.48 22.50
C TYR A 329 -6.90 18.28 21.65
N VAL A 330 -6.52 17.08 22.11
CA VAL A 330 -6.89 15.81 21.48
C VAL A 330 -7.30 14.78 22.52
N ARG A 331 -8.22 13.88 22.15
CA ARG A 331 -8.55 12.67 22.91
C ARG A 331 -8.98 11.53 21.99
N GLU A 332 -8.77 10.31 22.46
CA GLU A 332 -9.38 9.12 21.88
C GLU A 332 -10.80 8.92 22.42
N ILE A 333 -11.71 8.54 21.53
CA ILE A 333 -13.08 8.15 21.90
C ILE A 333 -13.26 6.64 21.74
N SER A 334 -12.76 6.09 20.63
CA SER A 334 -12.78 4.67 20.31
C SER A 334 -11.65 4.34 19.34
N ASN A 335 -11.50 3.07 18.96
CA ASN A 335 -10.59 2.65 17.88
C ASN A 335 -11.01 3.15 16.48
N THR A 336 -12.12 3.86 16.35
CA THR A 336 -12.62 4.44 15.09
C THR A 336 -12.84 5.95 15.17
N GLU A 337 -12.58 6.61 16.31
CA GLU A 337 -12.88 8.02 16.50
C GLU A 337 -11.82 8.73 17.37
N ILE A 338 -11.28 9.83 16.85
CA ILE A 338 -10.43 10.78 17.57
C ILE A 338 -11.15 12.13 17.58
N ARG A 339 -11.12 12.84 18.71
CA ARG A 339 -11.66 14.20 18.82
C ARG A 339 -10.59 15.24 19.05
N PHE A 340 -10.78 16.38 18.40
CA PHE A 340 -9.96 17.56 18.55
C PHE A 340 -10.80 18.73 19.02
N ARG A 341 -10.20 19.57 19.86
CA ARG A 341 -10.78 20.83 20.32
C ARG A 341 -9.76 21.94 20.13
N VAL A 342 -10.09 22.89 19.27
CA VAL A 342 -9.32 24.11 19.04
C VAL A 342 -9.95 25.23 19.86
N ARG A 343 -9.17 25.92 20.69
CA ARG A 343 -9.62 27.09 21.45
C ARG A 343 -8.86 28.34 21.04
N PHE A 344 -9.60 29.42 20.87
CA PHE A 344 -9.07 30.77 20.70
C PHE A 344 -9.43 31.53 21.96
N GLN A 345 -8.46 31.78 22.82
CA GLN A 345 -8.66 32.38 24.12
C GLN A 345 -8.13 33.80 24.10
N ASP A 346 -9.02 34.79 23.90
CA ASP A 346 -8.72 36.19 24.20
C ASP A 346 -8.89 36.37 25.72
N LEU A 347 -7.76 36.41 26.43
CA LEU A 347 -7.70 36.47 27.89
C LEU A 347 -7.13 37.79 28.39
N ASP A 348 -6.88 38.73 27.47
CA ASP A 348 -6.51 40.09 27.82
C ASP A 348 -7.50 40.65 28.84
N SER A 349 -6.98 41.00 30.01
CA SER A 349 -7.76 41.50 31.12
C SER A 349 -7.03 42.74 31.64
N PRO A 350 -7.26 43.91 31.03
CA PRO A 350 -6.54 45.10 31.44
C PRO A 350 -6.85 45.41 32.93
N PRO A 351 -5.85 45.87 33.70
CA PRO A 351 -5.96 45.99 35.15
C PRO A 351 -7.06 46.99 35.53
N SER A 352 -7.91 46.63 36.48
CA SER A 352 -9.11 47.40 36.89
C SER A 352 -8.87 48.80 37.48
N GLN A 353 -7.65 49.34 37.43
CA GLN A 353 -7.27 50.59 38.10
C GLN A 353 -7.09 51.82 37.19
N ALA A 354 -7.30 51.73 35.87
CA ALA A 354 -7.28 52.91 34.98
C ALA A 354 -8.67 53.17 34.35
N PRO A 355 -9.54 53.99 34.97
CA PRO A 355 -10.94 54.15 34.55
C PRO A 355 -11.17 54.85 33.20
N PHE A 356 -10.13 55.11 32.40
CA PHE A 356 -10.26 55.89 31.15
C PHE A 356 -9.51 55.35 29.93
N PHE A 357 -8.73 54.25 30.03
CA PHE A 357 -7.92 53.75 28.91
C PHE A 357 -7.94 52.23 28.69
N ASP A 358 -8.61 51.48 29.55
CA ASP A 358 -8.51 50.02 29.58
C ASP A 358 -9.76 49.37 28.97
N ILE A 359 -9.91 49.52 27.64
CA ILE A 359 -10.94 48.82 26.87
C ILE A 359 -10.33 47.53 26.34
N ASP A 360 -10.90 46.40 26.74
CA ASP A 360 -10.61 45.11 26.14
C ASP A 360 -11.26 45.05 24.75
N GLU A 361 -10.49 45.36 23.69
CA GLU A 361 -11.04 45.47 22.33
C GLU A 361 -11.35 44.12 21.68
N ASP A 362 -12.36 44.08 20.82
CA ASP A 362 -12.67 42.89 20.05
C ASP A 362 -11.57 42.56 19.02
N VAL A 363 -11.38 41.26 18.78
CA VAL A 363 -10.76 40.74 17.58
C VAL A 363 -11.75 40.86 16.41
N THR A 364 -11.28 41.44 15.30
CA THR A 364 -12.09 41.73 14.11
C THR A 364 -11.64 40.91 12.89
N GLY A 365 -12.41 40.98 11.81
CA GLY A 365 -12.14 40.22 10.58
C GLY A 365 -12.77 38.84 10.58
N THR A 366 -12.37 37.99 9.63
CA THR A 366 -12.87 36.61 9.52
C THR A 366 -11.86 35.63 10.09
N LEU A 367 -12.23 35.00 11.20
CA LEU A 367 -11.46 33.90 11.80
C LEU A 367 -11.77 32.60 11.06
N ASN A 368 -10.73 31.89 10.64
CA ASN A 368 -10.80 30.58 10.02
C ASN A 368 -10.14 29.56 10.95
N SER A 369 -10.85 28.47 11.26
CA SER A 369 -10.30 27.27 11.89
C SER A 369 -10.40 26.12 10.89
N SER A 370 -9.27 25.72 10.32
CA SER A 370 -9.20 24.81 9.18
C SER A 370 -8.70 23.44 9.58
N VAL A 371 -9.29 22.40 8.99
CA VAL A 371 -8.95 20.99 9.20
C VAL A 371 -8.79 20.31 7.85
N GLN A 372 -7.58 19.80 7.60
CA GLN A 372 -7.23 19.08 6.39
C GLN A 372 -6.69 17.69 6.73
N LEU A 373 -6.82 16.78 5.77
CA LEU A 373 -6.21 15.48 5.77
C LEU A 373 -5.05 15.51 4.77
N PHE A 374 -3.94 14.94 5.20
CA PHE A 374 -2.94 14.43 4.28
C PHE A 374 -3.28 12.96 4.08
N ARG A 375 -4.00 12.65 2.99
CA ARG A 375 -4.57 11.33 2.76
C ARG A 375 -3.60 10.51 1.89
N PRO A 376 -3.12 9.34 2.36
CA PRO A 376 -2.32 8.45 1.53
C PRO A 376 -3.11 8.00 0.31
N SER A 377 -2.57 8.30 -0.86
CA SER A 377 -3.17 7.99 -2.15
C SER A 377 -2.10 8.02 -3.23
N GLY A 378 -2.23 7.23 -4.28
CA GLY A 378 -1.29 7.36 -5.38
C GLY A 378 -1.56 6.43 -6.53
N ILE A 379 -0.86 6.72 -7.62
CA ILE A 379 -0.86 5.90 -8.83
C ILE A 379 0.57 5.67 -9.30
N PHE A 380 0.75 4.61 -10.06
CA PHE A 380 1.95 4.36 -10.85
C PHE A 380 1.54 3.78 -12.21
N THR A 381 2.30 4.11 -13.24
CA THR A 381 1.97 3.73 -14.62
C THR A 381 2.87 2.58 -15.08
N ILE A 382 2.28 1.60 -15.75
CA ILE A 382 2.98 0.56 -16.54
C ILE A 382 2.29 0.49 -17.90
N ASP A 383 3.05 0.58 -18.98
CA ASP A 383 2.51 0.49 -20.35
C ASP A 383 1.30 1.40 -20.61
N GLU A 384 1.38 2.66 -20.16
CA GLU A 384 0.31 3.67 -20.26
C GLU A 384 -0.98 3.35 -19.46
N VAL A 385 -0.96 2.33 -18.61
CA VAL A 385 -2.04 1.98 -17.69
C VAL A 385 -1.68 2.40 -16.27
N ASP A 386 -2.57 3.17 -15.64
CA ASP A 386 -2.41 3.61 -14.25
C ASP A 386 -2.95 2.57 -13.27
N TYR A 387 -2.15 2.28 -12.26
CA TYR A 387 -2.47 1.37 -11.16
C TYR A 387 -2.38 2.12 -9.83
N THR A 388 -3.39 1.94 -8.98
CA THR A 388 -3.40 2.48 -7.62
C THR A 388 -2.29 1.88 -6.76
N THR A 389 -1.55 2.72 -6.04
CA THR A 389 -0.57 2.28 -5.03
C THR A 389 -1.27 1.94 -3.72
N VAL A 390 -1.74 2.96 -3.00
CA VAL A 390 -2.61 2.90 -1.83
C VAL A 390 -3.84 3.76 -2.11
N ASP A 391 -5.02 3.32 -1.67
CA ASP A 391 -6.24 4.15 -1.67
C ASP A 391 -7.02 3.93 -0.38
N ILE A 392 -6.86 4.87 0.57
CA ILE A 392 -7.52 4.78 1.86
C ILE A 392 -8.99 5.18 1.73
N SER A 393 -9.88 4.37 2.32
CA SER A 393 -11.31 4.68 2.46
C SER A 393 -11.56 6.11 2.98
N PRO A 394 -12.65 6.76 2.58
CA PRO A 394 -12.95 8.12 3.01
C PRO A 394 -12.98 8.26 4.54
N VAL A 395 -12.12 9.14 5.06
CA VAL A 395 -12.16 9.59 6.45
C VAL A 395 -13.19 10.71 6.55
N THR A 396 -14.12 10.58 7.48
CA THR A 396 -15.19 11.57 7.67
C THR A 396 -15.03 12.30 8.99
N GLY A 397 -15.67 13.45 9.16
CA GLY A 397 -15.71 14.15 10.44
C GLY A 397 -17.11 14.54 10.86
N THR A 398 -17.23 14.96 12.13
CA THR A 398 -18.46 15.48 12.72
C THR A 398 -18.14 16.73 13.51
N ILE A 399 -18.90 17.81 13.31
CA ILE A 399 -18.80 19.01 14.15
C ILE A 399 -19.56 18.80 15.45
N LEU A 400 -18.91 19.12 16.55
CA LEU A 400 -19.45 19.04 17.91
C LEU A 400 -19.69 20.42 18.51
N GLN A 401 -18.87 21.41 18.13
CA GLN A 401 -19.04 22.81 18.52
C GLN A 401 -18.42 23.74 17.47
N THR A 402 -19.05 24.89 17.21
CA THR A 402 -18.55 25.92 16.27
C THR A 402 -18.05 27.17 16.98
N ILE A 403 -17.10 27.86 16.35
CA ILE A 403 -16.61 29.20 16.71
C ILE A 403 -17.62 30.31 16.35
#